data_AF-A0A453EV38-F1
#
_entry.id   AF-A0A453EV38-F1
#
_cell.length_a   1.000
_cell.length_b   1.000
_cell.length_c   1.000
_cell.angle_alpha   90.00
_cell.angle_beta   90.00
_cell.angle_gamma   90.00
#
_symmetry.space_group_name_H-M   'P 1'
#
loop_
_entity.id
_entity.type
_entity.pdbx_description
1 polymer ?
#
loop_
_entity_poly.entity_id
_entity_poly.type
_entity_poly.pdbx_seq_one_letter_code
_entity_poly.pdbx_strand_id
1 'polypeptide(L)'
;SFKSSSSHHHLPPAATIPTAAADDPSAEAYRRRHEITVIGDNVPAPITEFDSGVIPLDILKEIQRAGFPSPTPIQAQSWPIALLNQDVVAIAKTGSGKTLGYLLPGFMHIKRMQNSTRSGPTVLVLAPTRELATQILEEAVKFGRSSRISSTCLYGGAPKGPQLRDLERGVDVVVATPGRLNDILEMRKISLKQVSYLVLDEADRMLDMGFEPQIRKIVRDIPSGRQTLMYTATWPKEVRRIADELLVHPVQVTIGSVDELVANKAITQVRDLLCTPH
;
A
#
# COMPACT_ATOMS: atom_id res chain seq x y z
N SER A 1 10.50 47.03 12.74
CA SER A 1 10.32 45.93 13.71
C SER A 1 9.33 44.91 13.19
N PHE A 2 9.83 43.77 12.72
CA PHE A 2 9.04 42.59 12.38
C PHE A 2 8.66 41.85 13.67
N LYS A 3 7.39 41.48 13.84
CA LYS A 3 6.97 40.46 14.82
C LYS A 3 6.44 39.26 14.05
N SER A 4 7.12 38.13 14.21
CA SER A 4 6.71 36.80 13.74
C SER A 4 5.61 36.25 14.63
N SER A 5 4.49 35.85 14.04
CA SER A 5 3.47 35.03 14.70
C SER A 5 3.59 33.59 14.19
N SER A 6 4.21 32.74 15.00
CA SER A 6 4.28 31.30 14.78
C SER A 6 2.97 30.66 15.23
N SER A 7 2.14 30.24 14.28
CA SER A 7 0.94 29.44 14.55
C SER A 7 1.32 27.95 14.62
N HIS A 8 1.46 27.44 15.84
CA HIS A 8 1.53 26.01 16.10
C HIS A 8 0.17 25.37 15.80
N HIS A 9 0.07 24.61 14.71
CA HIS A 9 -1.08 23.74 14.46
C HIS A 9 -1.06 22.57 15.44
N HIS A 10 -2.07 22.53 16.30
CA HIS A 10 -2.38 21.39 17.16
C HIS A 10 -2.95 20.28 16.29
N LEU A 11 -2.23 19.16 16.16
CA LEU A 11 -2.72 17.94 15.52
C LEU A 11 -3.88 17.36 16.34
N PRO A 12 -5.00 16.94 15.73
CA PRO A 12 -6.04 16.21 16.46
C PRO A 12 -5.51 14.83 16.89
N PRO A 13 -5.99 14.29 18.03
CA PRO A 13 -5.53 12.99 18.51
C PRO A 13 -5.89 11.89 17.51
N ALA A 14 -4.94 10.97 17.29
CA ALA A 14 -5.18 9.75 16.54
C ALA A 14 -6.35 8.98 17.18
N ALA A 15 -7.21 8.39 16.36
CA ALA A 15 -8.31 7.54 16.85
C ALA A 15 -7.75 6.49 17.82
N THR A 16 -8.31 6.45 19.03
CA THR A 16 -7.92 5.50 20.08
C THR A 16 -8.34 4.10 19.65
N ILE A 17 -7.44 3.37 18.98
CA ILE A 17 -7.61 1.95 18.71
C ILE A 17 -7.50 1.24 20.06
N PRO A 18 -8.39 0.30 20.41
CA PRO A 18 -8.21 -0.54 21.59
C PRO A 18 -6.88 -1.27 21.44
N THR A 19 -5.88 -0.90 22.24
CA THR A 19 -4.66 -1.69 22.41
C THR A 19 -5.04 -2.95 23.19
N ALA A 20 -5.58 -3.95 22.48
CA ALA A 20 -5.60 -5.31 22.99
C ALA A 20 -4.15 -5.69 23.30
N ALA A 21 -3.91 -6.22 24.51
CA ALA A 21 -2.60 -6.69 24.91
C ALA A 21 -2.02 -7.61 23.83
N ALA A 22 -0.70 -7.53 23.58
CA ALA A 22 -0.02 -8.28 22.52
C ALA A 22 -0.24 -9.81 22.60
N ASP A 23 -0.69 -10.30 23.75
CA ASP A 23 -0.91 -11.70 24.11
C ASP A 23 -2.38 -12.02 24.41
N ASP A 24 -3.35 -11.47 23.67
CA ASP A 24 -4.72 -12.01 23.70
C ASP A 24 -4.70 -13.43 23.11
N PRO A 25 -5.10 -14.48 23.86
CA PRO A 25 -5.21 -15.84 23.34
C PRO A 25 -6.02 -15.92 22.02
N SER A 26 -6.96 -14.99 21.80
CA SER A 26 -7.74 -14.89 20.58
C SER A 26 -6.90 -14.45 19.36
N ALA A 27 -5.94 -13.53 19.57
CA ALA A 27 -5.09 -12.99 18.52
C ALA A 27 -4.04 -14.01 18.05
N GLU A 28 -3.37 -14.69 18.98
CA GLU A 28 -2.44 -15.78 18.65
C GLU A 28 -3.15 -16.95 17.98
N ALA A 29 -4.34 -17.32 18.46
CA ALA A 29 -5.15 -18.37 17.84
C ALA A 29 -5.55 -17.99 16.41
N TYR A 30 -5.94 -16.74 16.16
CA TYR A 30 -6.22 -16.26 14.81
C TYR A 30 -4.98 -16.32 13.91
N ARG A 31 -3.84 -15.81 14.38
CA ARG A 31 -2.58 -15.84 13.63
C ARG A 31 -2.19 -17.28 13.27
N ARG A 32 -2.25 -18.21 14.23
CA ARG A 32 -1.96 -19.63 13.99
C ARG A 32 -2.92 -20.26 12.98
N ARG A 33 -4.23 -19.99 13.11
CA ARG A 33 -5.26 -20.51 12.21
C ARG A 33 -5.08 -20.06 10.77
N HIS A 34 -4.59 -18.84 10.58
CA HIS A 34 -4.45 -18.21 9.26
C HIS A 34 -2.99 -18.14 8.78
N GLU A 35 -2.10 -18.91 9.41
CA GLU A 35 -0.67 -19.00 9.05
C GLU A 35 0.00 -17.63 8.97
N ILE A 36 -0.33 -16.74 9.91
CA ILE A 36 0.22 -15.39 10.01
C ILE A 36 1.47 -15.45 10.89
N THR A 37 2.61 -15.11 10.30
CA THR A 37 3.85 -14.85 11.02
C THR A 37 4.08 -13.34 11.08
N VAL A 38 4.45 -12.83 12.26
CA VAL A 38 4.77 -11.41 12.43
C VAL A 38 6.15 -11.24 13.06
N ILE A 39 6.93 -10.29 12.55
CA ILE A 39 8.24 -9.91 13.07
C ILE A 39 8.23 -8.39 13.28
N GLY A 40 8.54 -7.92 14.48
CA GLY A 40 8.55 -6.52 14.86
C GLY A 40 8.08 -6.32 16.29
N ASP A 41 8.21 -5.10 16.80
CA ASP A 41 7.87 -4.76 18.17
C ASP A 41 6.43 -4.20 18.28
N ASN A 42 5.77 -4.44 19.42
CA ASN A 42 4.46 -3.89 19.76
C ASN A 42 3.36 -4.13 18.71
N VAL A 43 3.30 -5.34 18.16
CA VAL A 43 2.35 -5.69 17.11
C VAL A 43 0.92 -5.76 17.66
N PRO A 44 -0.02 -4.94 17.15
CA PRO A 44 -1.42 -4.98 17.59
C PRO A 44 -2.14 -6.27 17.16
N ALA A 45 -3.22 -6.60 17.88
CA ALA A 45 -4.09 -7.72 17.55
C ALA A 45 -4.75 -7.54 16.17
N PRO A 46 -5.00 -8.63 15.42
CA PRO A 46 -5.69 -8.57 14.13
C PRO A 46 -7.12 -7.99 14.25
N ILE A 47 -7.52 -7.18 13.27
CA ILE A 47 -8.92 -6.76 13.09
C ILE A 47 -9.64 -7.83 12.28
N THR A 48 -10.44 -8.67 12.96
CA THR A 48 -11.09 -9.84 12.33
C THR A 48 -12.47 -9.53 11.75
N GLU A 49 -13.03 -8.35 12.03
CA GLU A 49 -14.36 -7.92 11.61
C GLU A 49 -14.33 -6.48 11.08
N PHE A 50 -15.11 -6.22 10.03
CA PHE A 50 -15.21 -4.88 9.44
C PHE A 50 -15.92 -3.88 10.37
N ASP A 51 -16.86 -4.35 11.20
CA ASP A 51 -17.63 -3.51 12.13
C ASP A 51 -16.97 -3.37 13.51
N SER A 52 -15.64 -3.48 13.55
CA SER A 52 -14.83 -3.30 14.77
C SER A 52 -14.83 -1.86 15.33
N GLY A 53 -15.58 -0.94 14.72
CA GLY A 53 -15.63 0.48 15.08
C GLY A 53 -14.43 1.31 14.61
N VAL A 54 -13.40 0.69 14.02
CA VAL A 54 -12.19 1.37 13.55
C VAL A 54 -12.37 1.97 12.14
N ILE A 55 -13.19 1.33 11.30
CA ILE A 55 -13.38 1.72 9.89
C ILE A 55 -14.51 2.77 9.78
N PRO A 56 -14.26 3.95 9.19
CA PRO A 56 -15.29 4.96 8.97
C PRO A 56 -16.49 4.44 8.17
N LEU A 57 -17.70 4.86 8.54
CA LEU A 57 -18.96 4.39 7.95
C LEU A 57 -19.05 4.56 6.43
N ASP A 58 -18.45 5.62 5.87
CA ASP A 58 -18.43 5.85 4.43
C ASP A 58 -17.55 4.85 3.67
N ILE A 59 -16.43 4.44 4.24
CA ILE A 59 -15.57 3.38 3.70
C ILE A 59 -16.24 2.01 3.90
N LEU A 60 -16.78 1.76 5.10
CA LEU A 60 -17.46 0.52 5.45
C LEU A 60 -18.63 0.22 4.50
N LYS A 61 -19.38 1.25 4.09
CA LYS A 61 -20.46 1.12 3.08
C LYS A 61 -19.95 0.54 1.76
N GLU A 62 -18.79 0.95 1.27
CA GLU A 62 -18.25 0.41 0.00
C GLU A 62 -17.77 -1.03 0.16
N ILE A 63 -17.20 -1.38 1.32
CA ILE A 63 -16.83 -2.76 1.67
C ILE A 63 -18.08 -3.66 1.68
N GLN A 64 -19.15 -3.21 2.33
CA GLN A 64 -20.43 -3.94 2.38
C GLN A 64 -21.05 -4.11 0.99
N ARG A 65 -21.02 -3.06 0.16
CA ARG A 65 -21.48 -3.15 -1.25
C ARG A 65 -20.66 -4.13 -2.09
N ALA A 66 -19.37 -4.27 -1.79
CA ALA A 66 -18.51 -5.25 -2.44
C ALA A 66 -18.81 -6.70 -1.99
N GLY A 67 -19.61 -6.89 -0.93
CA GLY A 67 -20.04 -8.20 -0.45
C GLY A 67 -18.96 -9.00 0.27
N PHE A 68 -17.93 -8.34 0.82
CA PHE A 68 -16.88 -9.04 1.54
C PHE A 68 -17.38 -9.52 2.92
N PRO A 69 -17.26 -10.81 3.25
CA PRO A 69 -17.80 -11.36 4.49
C PRO A 69 -16.95 -10.99 5.72
N SER A 70 -15.64 -10.92 5.55
CA SER A 70 -14.67 -10.57 6.60
C SER A 70 -13.37 -10.07 5.96
N PRO A 71 -12.50 -9.39 6.73
CA PRO A 71 -11.14 -9.06 6.29
C PRO A 71 -10.36 -10.34 5.93
N THR A 72 -9.51 -10.27 4.90
CA THR A 72 -8.55 -11.35 4.62
C THR A 72 -7.44 -11.37 5.68
N PRO A 73 -6.70 -12.48 5.86
CA PRO A 73 -5.63 -12.55 6.88
C PRO A 73 -4.60 -11.42 6.79
N ILE A 74 -4.17 -11.06 5.57
CA ILE A 74 -3.21 -9.96 5.39
C ILE A 74 -3.84 -8.61 5.76
N GLN A 75 -5.12 -8.39 5.44
CA GLN A 75 -5.84 -7.18 5.82
C GLN A 75 -6.00 -7.09 7.34
N ALA A 76 -6.48 -8.17 7.96
CA ALA A 76 -6.74 -8.26 9.38
C ALA A 76 -5.51 -7.88 10.22
N GLN A 77 -4.33 -8.39 9.85
CA GLN A 77 -3.10 -8.10 10.58
C GLN A 77 -2.42 -6.79 10.15
N SER A 78 -2.42 -6.43 8.86
CA SER A 78 -1.69 -5.23 8.39
C SER A 78 -2.43 -3.92 8.67
N TRP A 79 -3.77 -3.90 8.68
CA TRP A 79 -4.53 -2.68 9.00
C TRP A 79 -4.20 -2.07 10.36
N PRO A 80 -4.29 -2.80 11.49
CA PRO A 80 -4.04 -2.17 12.79
C PRO A 80 -2.61 -1.63 12.89
N ILE A 81 -1.62 -2.31 12.29
CA ILE A 81 -0.23 -1.83 12.21
C ILE A 81 -0.15 -0.52 11.41
N ALA A 82 -0.72 -0.51 10.20
CA ALA A 82 -0.72 0.65 9.33
C ALA A 82 -1.45 1.85 9.95
N LEU A 83 -2.55 1.61 10.68
CA LEU A 83 -3.31 2.66 11.36
C LEU A 83 -2.57 3.27 12.56
N LEU A 84 -1.63 2.55 13.16
CA LEU A 84 -0.69 3.07 14.17
C LEU A 84 0.48 3.89 13.54
N ASN A 85 0.45 4.12 12.23
CA ASN A 85 1.51 4.79 11.46
C ASN A 85 2.87 4.07 11.49
N GLN A 86 2.89 2.77 11.77
CA GLN A 86 4.11 1.96 11.65
C GLN A 86 4.34 1.59 10.19
N ASP A 87 5.61 1.53 9.79
CA ASP A 87 5.99 1.00 8.49
C ASP A 87 5.69 -0.50 8.41
N VAL A 88 5.32 -0.99 7.22
CA VAL A 88 4.83 -2.37 7.04
C VAL A 88 5.57 -3.05 5.90
N VAL A 89 6.02 -4.28 6.15
CA VAL A 89 6.34 -5.25 5.08
C VAL A 89 5.26 -6.31 5.09
N ALA A 90 4.54 -6.47 3.99
CA ALA A 90 3.43 -7.41 3.87
C ALA A 90 3.72 -8.43 2.75
N ILE A 91 3.98 -9.68 3.15
CA ILE A 91 4.33 -10.78 2.26
C ILE A 91 3.14 -11.75 2.19
N ALA A 92 2.51 -11.82 1.01
CA ALA A 92 1.40 -12.74 0.77
C ALA A 92 1.25 -12.99 -0.75
N LYS A 93 0.66 -14.12 -1.14
CA LYS A 93 0.42 -14.43 -2.56
C LYS A 93 -0.50 -13.43 -3.27
N THR A 94 -0.52 -13.49 -4.60
CA THR A 94 -1.50 -12.77 -5.43
C THR A 94 -2.91 -13.25 -5.09
N GLY A 95 -3.88 -12.32 -5.10
CA GLY A 95 -5.27 -12.62 -4.72
C GLY A 95 -5.53 -12.64 -3.21
N SER A 96 -4.54 -12.41 -2.35
CA SER A 96 -4.72 -12.35 -0.88
C SER A 96 -5.42 -11.08 -0.38
N GLY A 97 -5.79 -10.14 -1.25
CA GLY A 97 -6.45 -8.89 -0.87
C GLY A 97 -5.50 -7.77 -0.41
N LYS A 98 -4.22 -7.82 -0.79
CA LYS A 98 -3.18 -6.83 -0.44
C LYS A 98 -3.58 -5.39 -0.77
N THR A 99 -4.24 -5.16 -1.91
CA THR A 99 -4.65 -3.84 -2.39
C THR A 99 -5.48 -3.08 -1.36
N LEU A 100 -6.54 -3.69 -0.82
CA LEU A 100 -7.32 -3.07 0.24
C LEU A 100 -6.57 -3.03 1.59
N GLY A 101 -5.57 -3.90 1.77
CA GLY A 101 -4.63 -3.89 2.88
C GLY A 101 -3.94 -2.53 3.07
N TYR A 102 -3.50 -1.89 1.99
CA TYR A 102 -2.86 -0.57 2.08
C TYR A 102 -3.78 0.60 1.71
N LEU A 103 -4.80 0.40 0.86
CA LEU A 103 -5.68 1.50 0.45
C LEU A 103 -6.56 1.98 1.60
N LEU A 104 -7.12 1.06 2.40
CA LEU A 104 -8.04 1.42 3.47
C LEU A 104 -7.35 2.29 4.55
N PRO A 105 -6.18 1.91 5.10
CA PRO A 105 -5.45 2.80 6.01
C PRO A 105 -5.02 4.10 5.32
N GLY A 106 -4.66 4.05 4.02
CA GLY A 106 -4.35 5.24 3.22
C GLY A 106 -5.52 6.24 3.14
N PHE A 107 -6.76 5.77 2.98
CA PHE A 107 -7.95 6.61 2.99
C PHE A 107 -8.19 7.26 4.35
N MET A 108 -8.02 6.49 5.43
CA MET A 108 -8.11 7.02 6.79
C MET A 108 -7.02 8.06 7.05
N HIS A 109 -5.81 7.82 6.54
CA HIS A 109 -4.70 8.76 6.59
C HIS A 109 -5.03 10.07 5.86
N ILE A 110 -5.58 10.01 4.63
CA ILE A 110 -6.05 11.20 3.89
C ILE A 110 -7.05 12.01 4.70
N LYS A 111 -8.07 11.34 5.27
CA LYS A 111 -9.12 12.00 6.08
C LYS A 111 -8.55 12.67 7.34
N ARG A 112 -7.49 12.12 7.92
CA ARG A 112 -6.79 12.69 9.08
C ARG A 112 -5.94 13.90 8.70
N MET A 113 -5.22 13.83 7.58
CA MET A 113 -4.31 14.90 7.15
C MET A 113 -5.06 16.12 6.59
N GLN A 114 -6.19 15.91 5.91
CA GLN A 114 -7.03 16.98 5.32
C GLN A 114 -6.25 17.95 4.41
N ASN A 115 -5.21 17.44 3.76
CA ASN A 115 -4.37 18.27 2.91
C ASN A 115 -5.12 18.72 1.64
N SER A 116 -4.62 19.79 1.02
CA SER A 116 -5.14 20.26 -0.27
C SER A 116 -4.78 19.30 -1.40
N THR A 117 -5.78 18.82 -2.14
CA THR A 117 -5.59 17.96 -3.33
C THR A 117 -4.82 18.65 -4.46
N ARG A 118 -4.79 19.98 -4.48
CA ARG A 118 -4.08 20.79 -5.49
C ARG A 118 -2.59 20.95 -5.23
N SER A 119 -2.13 20.67 -4.00
CA SER A 119 -0.72 20.83 -3.61
C SER A 119 0.13 19.58 -3.89
N GLY A 120 -0.51 18.47 -4.28
CA GLY A 120 0.10 17.16 -4.48
C GLY A 120 -0.72 16.07 -3.80
N PRO A 121 -0.44 14.79 -4.09
CA PRO A 121 -1.10 13.68 -3.42
C PRO A 121 -0.64 13.55 -1.97
N THR A 122 -1.51 13.04 -1.12
CA THR A 122 -1.16 12.60 0.24
C THR A 122 -0.69 11.13 0.22
N VAL A 123 -1.29 10.31 -0.65
CA VAL A 123 -0.97 8.89 -0.83
C VAL A 123 -0.33 8.68 -2.20
N LEU A 124 0.83 8.02 -2.22
CA LEU A 124 1.48 7.56 -3.45
C LEU A 124 1.62 6.04 -3.43
N VAL A 125 1.13 5.38 -4.47
CA VAL A 125 1.30 3.94 -4.70
C VAL A 125 2.17 3.72 -5.94
N LEU A 126 3.29 3.03 -5.80
CA LEU A 126 4.14 2.61 -6.90
C LEU A 126 3.82 1.16 -7.27
N ALA A 127 3.64 0.90 -8.57
CA ALA A 127 3.35 -0.42 -9.12
C ALA A 127 4.23 -0.69 -10.37
N PRO A 128 4.59 -1.96 -10.66
CA PRO A 128 5.52 -2.31 -11.74
C PRO A 128 4.94 -2.14 -13.15
N THR A 129 3.65 -2.38 -13.33
CA THR A 129 3.04 -2.42 -14.67
C THR A 129 1.87 -1.45 -14.77
N ARG A 130 1.55 -1.06 -16.02
CA ARG A 130 0.37 -0.22 -16.30
C ARG A 130 -0.91 -0.92 -15.88
N GLU A 131 -1.00 -2.22 -16.17
CA GLU A 131 -2.15 -3.05 -15.93
C GLU A 131 -2.44 -3.13 -14.42
N LEU A 132 -1.41 -3.39 -13.61
CA LEU A 132 -1.56 -3.39 -12.16
C LEU A 132 -1.90 -2.00 -11.62
N ALA A 133 -1.22 -0.95 -12.09
CA ALA A 133 -1.51 0.42 -11.67
C ALA A 133 -2.96 0.84 -11.98
N THR A 134 -3.53 0.35 -13.09
CA THR A 134 -4.92 0.61 -13.46
C THR A 134 -5.89 -0.15 -12.55
N GLN A 135 -5.60 -1.42 -12.25
CA GLN A 135 -6.40 -2.22 -11.31
C GLN A 135 -6.42 -1.60 -9.90
N ILE A 136 -5.28 -1.12 -9.40
CA ILE A 136 -5.21 -0.42 -8.11
C ILE A 136 -6.03 0.87 -8.15
N LEU A 137 -5.98 1.63 -9.25
CA LEU A 137 -6.82 2.83 -9.41
C LEU A 137 -8.31 2.49 -9.37
N GLU A 138 -8.74 1.40 -10.03
CA GLU A 138 -10.14 0.96 -10.01
C GLU A 138 -10.63 0.67 -8.58
N GLU A 139 -9.83 -0.07 -7.80
CA GLU A 139 -10.14 -0.32 -6.39
C GLU A 139 -10.09 0.97 -5.55
N ALA A 140 -9.15 1.88 -5.83
CA ALA A 140 -9.04 3.16 -5.15
C ALA A 140 -10.28 4.04 -5.38
N VAL A 141 -10.75 4.12 -6.63
CA VAL A 141 -11.97 4.85 -7.01
C VAL A 141 -13.20 4.20 -6.39
N LYS A 142 -13.30 2.87 -6.45
CA LYS A 142 -14.44 2.11 -5.91
C LYS A 142 -14.60 2.32 -4.40
N PHE A 143 -13.54 2.10 -3.62
CA PHE A 143 -13.62 2.18 -2.16
C PHE A 143 -13.45 3.60 -1.61
N GLY A 144 -12.85 4.52 -2.37
CA GLY A 144 -12.74 5.93 -2.01
C GLY A 144 -13.99 6.77 -2.32
N ARG A 145 -14.94 6.25 -3.12
CA ARG A 145 -16.07 7.00 -3.67
C ARG A 145 -16.94 7.69 -2.62
N SER A 146 -17.45 6.95 -1.64
CA SER A 146 -18.30 7.52 -0.58
C SER A 146 -17.56 8.52 0.32
N SER A 147 -16.22 8.43 0.36
CA SER A 147 -15.36 9.37 1.10
C SER A 147 -14.92 10.59 0.29
N ARG A 148 -15.36 10.70 -0.99
CA ARG A 148 -14.96 11.75 -1.95
C ARG A 148 -13.44 11.82 -2.17
N ILE A 149 -12.75 10.68 -2.05
CA ILE A 149 -11.31 10.59 -2.27
C ILE A 149 -11.06 10.56 -3.78
N SER A 150 -10.25 11.51 -4.24
CA SER A 150 -9.87 11.68 -5.64
C SER A 150 -8.60 10.89 -5.95
N SER A 151 -8.62 10.11 -7.04
CA SER A 151 -7.49 9.23 -7.41
C SER A 151 -7.19 9.35 -8.91
N THR A 152 -5.92 9.25 -9.29
CA THR A 152 -5.50 9.12 -10.70
C THR A 152 -4.36 8.12 -10.85
N CYS A 153 -4.07 7.73 -12.09
CA CYS A 153 -3.02 6.78 -12.42
C CYS A 153 -2.05 7.31 -13.47
N LEU A 154 -0.75 7.15 -13.22
CA LEU A 154 0.34 7.66 -14.05
C LEU A 154 1.20 6.51 -14.58
N TYR A 155 1.08 6.20 -15.87
CA TYR A 155 1.86 5.12 -16.49
C TYR A 155 2.29 5.42 -17.93
N GLY A 156 3.37 4.76 -18.36
CA GLY A 156 3.96 4.84 -19.70
C GLY A 156 3.07 4.27 -20.82
N GLY A 157 3.39 4.59 -22.08
CA GLY A 157 2.67 4.04 -23.24
C GLY A 157 1.28 4.63 -23.52
N ALA A 158 0.80 5.56 -22.69
CA ALA A 158 -0.40 6.35 -22.95
C ALA A 158 -0.08 7.87 -22.99
N PRO A 159 -0.92 8.69 -23.68
CA PRO A 159 -0.72 10.14 -23.72
C PRO A 159 -0.64 10.79 -22.34
N LYS A 160 0.29 11.74 -22.16
CA LYS A 160 0.46 12.49 -20.89
C LYS A 160 -0.71 13.44 -20.62
N GLY A 161 -1.31 14.01 -21.66
CA GLY A 161 -2.34 15.07 -21.54
C GLY A 161 -3.49 14.76 -20.56
N PRO A 162 -4.20 13.62 -20.69
CA PRO A 162 -5.24 13.23 -19.73
C PRO A 162 -4.74 13.12 -18.29
N GLN A 163 -3.60 12.44 -18.09
CA GLN A 163 -2.98 12.26 -16.76
C GLN A 163 -2.62 13.62 -16.12
N LEU A 164 -2.08 14.56 -16.91
CA LEU A 164 -1.77 15.91 -16.45
C LEU A 164 -3.01 16.70 -16.07
N ARG A 165 -4.11 16.58 -16.83
CA ARG A 165 -5.39 17.24 -16.49
C ARG A 165 -5.98 16.71 -15.20
N ASP A 166 -5.85 15.42 -14.92
CA ASP A 166 -6.31 14.85 -13.66
C ASP A 166 -5.49 15.38 -12.48
N LEU A 167 -4.16 15.49 -12.63
CA LEU A 167 -3.30 16.13 -11.63
C LEU A 167 -3.66 17.61 -11.41
N GLU A 168 -3.94 18.36 -12.48
CA GLU A 168 -4.33 19.78 -12.39
C GLU A 168 -5.69 19.99 -11.67
N ARG A 169 -6.60 19.03 -11.75
CA ARG A 169 -7.87 19.06 -10.99
C ARG A 169 -7.64 18.88 -9.48
N GLY A 170 -6.53 18.26 -9.11
CA GLY A 170 -6.17 17.89 -7.75
C GLY A 170 -6.58 16.45 -7.42
N VAL A 171 -5.68 15.73 -6.77
CA VAL A 171 -5.85 14.31 -6.41
C VAL A 171 -5.33 14.03 -5.01
N ASP A 172 -6.00 13.14 -4.27
CA ASP A 172 -5.56 12.64 -2.96
C ASP A 172 -4.58 11.46 -3.09
N VAL A 173 -4.87 10.58 -4.06
CA VAL A 173 -4.13 9.34 -4.33
C VAL A 173 -3.56 9.39 -5.74
N VAL A 174 -2.27 9.12 -5.86
CA VAL A 174 -1.62 8.81 -7.14
C VAL A 174 -1.16 7.37 -7.13
N VAL A 175 -1.60 6.59 -8.11
CA VAL A 175 -1.01 5.29 -8.45
C VAL A 175 -0.10 5.50 -9.64
N ALA A 176 1.12 4.96 -9.64
CA ALA A 176 2.04 5.23 -10.74
C ALA A 176 3.02 4.09 -11.04
N THR A 177 3.40 3.97 -12.31
CA THR A 177 4.64 3.28 -12.65
C THR A 177 5.84 4.24 -12.49
N PRO A 178 6.98 3.78 -11.95
CA PRO A 178 8.10 4.67 -11.60
C PRO A 178 8.62 5.53 -12.76
N GLY A 179 8.64 5.00 -13.98
CA GLY A 179 9.10 5.74 -15.16
C GLY A 179 8.24 6.97 -15.46
N ARG A 180 6.92 6.80 -15.57
CA ARG A 180 6.02 7.93 -15.90
C ARG A 180 5.97 8.97 -14.78
N LEU A 181 6.04 8.56 -13.52
CA LEU A 181 6.07 9.51 -12.42
C LEU A 181 7.33 10.39 -12.49
N ASN A 182 8.50 9.80 -12.73
CA ASN A 182 9.73 10.55 -12.91
C ASN A 182 9.65 11.56 -14.07
N ASP A 183 9.11 11.17 -15.23
CA ASP A 183 8.88 12.11 -16.34
C ASP A 183 8.06 13.33 -15.89
N ILE A 184 6.97 13.12 -15.15
CA ILE A 184 6.04 14.17 -14.73
C ILE A 184 6.68 15.05 -13.63
N LEU A 185 7.50 14.48 -12.75
CA LEU A 185 8.29 15.21 -11.76
C LEU A 185 9.32 16.13 -12.44
N GLU A 186 10.03 15.63 -13.46
CA GLU A 186 10.98 16.42 -14.24
C GLU A 186 10.30 17.58 -14.97
N MET A 187 9.08 17.35 -15.48
CA MET A 187 8.22 18.39 -16.05
C MET A 187 7.67 19.39 -15.01
N ARG A 188 7.92 19.15 -13.71
CA ARG A 188 7.39 19.94 -12.58
C ARG A 188 5.87 20.06 -12.58
N LYS A 189 5.19 19.01 -13.00
CA LYS A 189 3.71 18.95 -13.08
C LYS A 189 3.05 18.33 -11.86
N ILE A 190 3.84 17.79 -10.93
CA ILE A 190 3.40 17.26 -9.65
C ILE A 190 4.45 17.59 -8.58
N SER A 191 4.01 17.77 -7.33
CA SER A 191 4.88 17.85 -6.17
C SER A 191 4.60 16.68 -5.23
N LEU A 192 5.64 16.04 -4.70
CA LEU A 192 5.52 14.96 -3.72
C LEU A 192 5.74 15.42 -2.27
N LYS A 193 5.87 16.73 -2.04
CA LYS A 193 6.15 17.30 -0.72
C LYS A 193 5.06 17.04 0.31
N GLN A 194 3.87 16.66 -0.12
CA GLN A 194 2.73 16.33 0.72
C GLN A 194 2.55 14.83 0.93
N VAL A 195 3.29 13.99 0.20
CA VAL A 195 3.17 12.55 0.34
C VAL A 195 3.67 12.15 1.74
N SER A 196 2.75 11.68 2.55
CA SER A 196 2.99 11.20 3.91
C SER A 196 2.64 9.71 4.09
N TYR A 197 2.15 9.07 3.02
CA TYR A 197 1.86 7.64 2.96
C TYR A 197 2.31 7.08 1.61
N LEU A 198 3.39 6.31 1.61
CA LEU A 198 4.01 5.71 0.43
C LEU A 198 3.78 4.20 0.43
N VAL A 199 3.35 3.66 -0.71
CA VAL A 199 3.19 2.22 -0.93
C VAL A 199 4.07 1.76 -2.09
N LEU A 200 4.77 0.65 -1.91
CA LEU A 200 5.43 -0.11 -2.97
C LEU A 200 4.69 -1.45 -3.13
N ASP A 201 3.89 -1.59 -4.18
CA ASP A 201 3.14 -2.83 -4.47
C ASP A 201 3.85 -3.66 -5.54
N GLU A 202 3.88 -4.99 -5.35
CA GLU A 202 4.74 -5.92 -6.09
C GLU A 202 6.21 -5.44 -6.13
N ALA A 203 6.77 -5.14 -4.95
CA ALA A 203 8.12 -4.59 -4.82
C ALA A 203 9.21 -5.48 -5.42
N ASP A 204 9.12 -6.80 -5.21
CA ASP A 204 9.93 -7.83 -5.88
C ASP A 204 9.96 -7.63 -7.39
N ARG A 205 8.79 -7.57 -8.00
CA ARG A 205 8.67 -7.41 -9.45
C ARG A 205 9.20 -6.07 -9.94
N MET A 206 9.03 -4.99 -9.16
CA MET A 206 9.62 -3.70 -9.51
C MET A 206 11.15 -3.77 -9.55
N LEU A 207 11.78 -4.53 -8.64
CA LEU A 207 13.23 -4.73 -8.66
C LEU A 207 13.67 -5.62 -9.83
N ASP A 208 12.95 -6.69 -10.12
CA ASP A 208 13.24 -7.58 -11.27
C ASP A 208 13.20 -6.82 -12.60
N MET A 209 12.31 -5.82 -12.71
CA MET A 209 12.20 -4.94 -13.87
C MET A 209 13.23 -3.82 -13.90
N GLY A 210 14.13 -3.75 -12.91
CA GLY A 210 15.18 -2.75 -12.82
C GLY A 210 14.68 -1.35 -12.45
N PHE A 211 13.51 -1.22 -11.79
CA PHE A 211 13.00 0.08 -11.37
C PHE A 211 13.65 0.65 -10.10
N GLU A 212 14.58 -0.06 -9.49
CA GLU A 212 15.24 0.38 -8.25
C GLU A 212 15.80 1.82 -8.34
N PRO A 213 16.55 2.22 -9.39
CA PRO A 213 17.07 3.59 -9.49
C PRO A 213 15.94 4.64 -9.58
N GLN A 214 14.86 4.33 -10.30
CA GLN A 214 13.69 5.20 -10.46
C GLN A 214 12.95 5.36 -9.14
N ILE A 215 12.77 4.27 -8.37
CA ILE A 215 12.15 4.30 -7.05
C ILE A 215 12.97 5.17 -6.11
N ARG A 216 14.29 4.94 -6.02
CA ARG A 216 15.19 5.76 -5.19
C ARG A 216 15.11 7.24 -5.54
N LYS A 217 15.05 7.57 -6.84
CA LYS A 217 14.89 8.95 -7.29
C LYS A 217 13.57 9.57 -6.81
N ILE A 218 12.45 8.87 -6.97
CA ILE A 218 11.13 9.31 -6.50
C ILE A 218 11.14 9.53 -4.99
N VAL A 219 11.64 8.55 -4.22
CA VAL A 219 11.59 8.60 -2.75
C VAL A 219 12.41 9.76 -2.18
N ARG A 220 13.51 10.16 -2.84
CA ARG A 220 14.28 11.34 -2.44
C ARG A 220 13.48 12.65 -2.49
N ASP A 221 12.44 12.72 -3.31
CA ASP A 221 11.57 13.90 -3.43
C ASP A 221 10.41 13.88 -2.42
N ILE A 222 10.27 12.80 -1.64
CA ILE A 222 9.24 12.63 -0.61
C ILE A 222 9.83 12.99 0.77
N PRO A 223 9.07 13.66 1.66
CA PRO A 223 9.48 13.88 3.05
C PRO A 223 9.94 12.60 3.76
N SER A 224 10.91 12.74 4.68
CA SER A 224 11.41 11.63 5.49
C SER A 224 10.42 11.16 6.55
N GLY A 225 9.57 12.05 7.07
CA GLY A 225 8.51 11.72 8.05
C GLY A 225 7.26 11.07 7.46
N ARG A 226 7.40 10.36 6.34
CA ARG A 226 6.31 9.59 5.71
C ARG A 226 6.21 8.21 6.37
N GLN A 227 5.04 7.61 6.29
CA GLN A 227 4.87 6.16 6.50
C GLN A 227 5.12 5.42 5.18
N THR A 228 5.87 4.32 5.22
CA THR A 228 6.18 3.48 4.05
C THR A 228 5.66 2.06 4.25
N LEU A 229 4.93 1.56 3.27
CA LEU A 229 4.42 0.20 3.24
C LEU A 229 4.91 -0.51 1.98
N MET A 230 5.40 -1.73 2.15
CA MET A 230 5.88 -2.58 1.07
C MET A 230 5.05 -3.85 1.02
N TYR A 231 4.38 -4.09 -0.10
CA TYR A 231 3.55 -5.28 -0.33
C TYR A 231 4.17 -6.10 -1.46
N THR A 232 4.36 -7.40 -1.23
CA THR A 232 5.07 -8.27 -2.16
C THR A 232 4.64 -9.73 -2.02
N ALA A 233 4.89 -10.54 -3.05
CA ALA A 233 4.65 -11.98 -3.01
C ALA A 233 5.87 -12.76 -2.54
N THR A 234 7.08 -12.24 -2.76
CA THR A 234 8.34 -12.91 -2.43
C THR A 234 9.24 -12.01 -1.57
N TRP A 235 10.18 -12.61 -0.85
CA TRP A 235 11.07 -11.87 0.06
C TRP A 235 12.56 -12.19 -0.15
N PRO A 236 13.10 -12.03 -1.37
CA PRO A 236 14.52 -12.28 -1.66
C PRO A 236 15.42 -11.18 -1.07
N LYS A 237 16.74 -11.39 -1.11
CA LYS A 237 17.73 -10.49 -0.48
C LYS A 237 17.69 -9.08 -1.06
N GLU A 238 17.42 -8.97 -2.35
CA GLU A 238 17.35 -7.71 -3.09
C GLU A 238 16.18 -6.85 -2.60
N VAL A 239 15.03 -7.47 -2.33
CA VAL A 239 13.85 -6.79 -1.78
C VAL A 239 14.08 -6.40 -0.32
N ARG A 240 14.74 -7.26 0.47
CA ARG A 240 15.15 -6.92 1.85
C ARG A 240 16.06 -5.69 1.87
N ARG A 241 17.05 -5.64 0.97
CA ARG A 241 17.97 -4.51 0.86
C ARG A 241 17.27 -3.18 0.60
N ILE A 242 16.32 -3.14 -0.35
CA ILE A 242 15.57 -1.90 -0.58
C ILE A 242 14.63 -1.59 0.59
N ALA A 243 14.09 -2.61 1.26
CA ALA A 243 13.25 -2.41 2.43
C ALA A 243 14.01 -1.76 3.59
N ASP A 244 15.22 -2.25 3.90
CA ASP A 244 16.09 -1.72 4.95
C ASP A 244 16.46 -0.25 4.76
N GLU A 245 16.45 0.23 3.52
CA GLU A 245 16.77 1.62 3.20
C GLU A 245 15.55 2.56 3.15
N LEU A 246 14.38 2.03 2.78
CA LEU A 246 13.18 2.84 2.54
C LEU A 246 12.24 2.88 3.75
N LEU A 247 12.27 1.86 4.62
CA LEU A 247 11.41 1.71 5.77
C LEU A 247 12.15 1.99 7.09
N VAL A 248 11.41 2.43 8.11
CA VAL A 248 11.92 2.73 9.45
C VAL A 248 11.23 1.84 10.47
N HIS A 249 11.98 0.92 11.08
CA HIS A 249 11.48 -0.06 12.06
C HIS A 249 10.17 -0.75 11.63
N PRO A 250 10.13 -1.38 10.44
CA PRO A 250 8.89 -1.94 9.92
C PRO A 250 8.45 -3.17 10.71
N VAL A 251 7.14 -3.38 10.78
CA VAL A 251 6.56 -4.67 11.16
C VAL A 251 6.38 -5.51 9.90
N GLN A 252 7.01 -6.69 9.88
CA GLN A 252 6.85 -7.66 8.81
C GLN A 252 5.71 -8.62 9.12
N VAL A 253 4.71 -8.66 8.25
CA VAL A 253 3.59 -9.61 8.26
C VAL A 253 3.72 -10.56 7.09
N THR A 254 3.67 -11.86 7.36
CA THR A 254 3.78 -12.91 6.35
C THR A 254 2.60 -13.86 6.47
N ILE A 255 1.96 -14.19 5.35
CA ILE A 255 0.86 -15.17 5.29
C ILE A 255 1.34 -16.42 4.55
N GLY A 256 1.27 -17.57 5.23
CA GLY A 256 1.79 -18.84 4.73
C GLY A 256 3.32 -18.94 4.81
N SER A 257 3.88 -19.97 4.20
CA SER A 257 5.34 -20.18 4.17
C SER A 257 6.00 -19.38 3.03
N VAL A 258 7.00 -18.56 3.37
CA VAL A 258 7.81 -17.78 2.40
C VAL A 258 8.56 -18.71 1.44
N ASP A 259 8.99 -19.87 1.92
CA ASP A 259 9.78 -20.83 1.15
C ASP A 259 8.94 -21.65 0.16
N GLU A 260 7.65 -21.84 0.44
CA GLU A 260 6.73 -22.54 -0.47
C GLU A 260 6.25 -21.66 -1.64
N LEU A 261 6.28 -20.33 -1.50
CA LEU A 261 5.89 -19.39 -2.56
C LEU A 261 6.81 -19.43 -3.79
N VAL A 262 8.00 -20.03 -3.66
CA VAL A 262 8.93 -20.30 -4.78
C VAL A 262 8.50 -21.53 -5.60
N ALA A 263 7.69 -22.43 -5.03
CA ALA A 263 7.30 -23.67 -5.67
C ALA A 263 5.79 -23.69 -5.96
N ASN A 264 5.38 -22.97 -7.01
CA ASN A 264 4.07 -23.18 -7.61
C ASN A 264 4.04 -24.56 -8.28
N LYS A 265 3.79 -25.63 -7.51
CA LYS A 265 3.60 -27.02 -7.99
C LYS A 265 2.31 -27.20 -8.82
N ALA A 266 1.76 -26.13 -9.39
CA ALA A 266 0.55 -26.14 -10.22
C ALA A 266 0.82 -25.92 -11.72
N ILE A 267 2.05 -26.15 -12.20
CA ILE A 267 2.32 -26.32 -13.63
C ILE A 267 2.57 -27.81 -13.86
N THR A 268 1.51 -28.54 -14.21
CA THR A 268 1.66 -29.83 -14.87
C THR A 268 2.30 -29.55 -16.23
N GLN A 269 3.63 -29.62 -16.32
CA GLN A 269 4.30 -29.69 -17.60
C GLN A 269 3.95 -31.05 -18.21
N VAL A 270 2.90 -31.08 -19.03
CA VAL A 270 2.65 -32.21 -19.93
C VAL A 270 3.76 -32.19 -20.95
N ARG A 271 4.77 -33.04 -20.73
CA ARG A 271 5.86 -33.25 -21.68
C ARG A 271 5.33 -34.24 -22.71
N ASP A 272 4.78 -33.74 -23.81
CA ASP A 272 4.46 -34.55 -24.98
C ASP A 272 5.77 -35.11 -25.54
N LEU A 273 6.05 -36.38 -25.20
CA LEU A 273 7.06 -37.19 -25.86
C LEU A 273 6.50 -37.58 -27.24
N LEU A 274 6.81 -36.78 -28.25
CA LEU A 274 6.69 -37.21 -29.65
C LEU A 274 7.72 -38.32 -29.90
N CYS A 275 7.32 -39.56 -29.69
CA CYS A 275 8.01 -40.71 -30.26
C CYS A 275 7.73 -40.73 -31.77
N THR A 276 8.73 -40.37 -32.58
CA THR A 276 8.72 -40.66 -34.02
C THR A 276 9.01 -42.14 -34.25
N PRO A 277 8.17 -42.91 -34.95
CA PRO A 277 8.53 -44.24 -35.42
C PRO A 277 9.48 -44.16 -36.62
N HIS A 278 10.29 -45.22 -36.76
CA HIS A 278 11.27 -45.47 -37.81
C HIS A 278 10.73 -45.38 -39.24
#